data_AF-A0A7S1NH38-F1
#
_entry.id   AF-A0A7S1NH38-F1
#
_cell.length_a   1.000
_cell.length_b   1.000
_cell.length_c   1.000
_cell.angle_alpha   90.00
_cell.angle_beta   90.00
_cell.angle_gamma   90.00
#
_symmetry.space_group_name_H-M   'P 1'
#
loop_
_entity.id
_entity.type
_entity.pdbx_description
1 polymer ?
#
loop_
_entity_poly.entity_id
_entity_poly.type
_entity_poly.pdbx_seq_one_letter_code
_entity_poly.pdbx_strand_id
1 'polypeptide(L)'
;FFSPRITTPECGRPLGDPVPRERAGPPGPPAMTFIMVKHGEDQMSMFNADCSNVVLLNYIKRACGHPDLECVDLISANVAEKTVAPLMLFAKPTESTTADVTLRGIYILLKVQDEEGGVKAFTPLLESEDGKKLKALLDARLAEDRKKVAAAVGAKGGKK
;
A
#
# COMPACT_ATOMS: atom_id res chain seq x y z
N PHE A 1 31.29 2.03 69.81
CA PHE A 1 30.35 1.00 70.31
C PHE A 1 29.04 1.70 70.66
N PHE A 2 27.94 1.22 70.07
CA PHE A 2 26.51 1.39 70.42
C PHE A 2 25.82 2.78 70.44
N SER A 3 24.79 2.84 69.58
CA SER A 3 23.75 3.85 69.27
C SER A 3 22.59 3.86 70.31
N PRO A 4 21.40 4.48 70.11
CA PRO A 4 20.96 5.67 69.34
C PRO A 4 19.95 6.57 70.11
N ARG A 5 19.47 7.68 69.53
CA ARG A 5 18.02 8.02 69.54
C ARG A 5 17.64 9.00 68.44
N ILE A 6 16.53 8.67 67.79
CA ILE A 6 15.86 9.30 66.66
C ILE A 6 14.90 10.36 67.18
N THR A 7 14.85 11.53 66.54
CA THR A 7 13.65 12.37 66.43
C THR A 7 13.63 13.05 65.06
N THR A 8 12.55 12.82 64.33
CA THR A 8 12.20 13.38 63.01
C THR A 8 11.83 14.87 63.10
N PRO A 9 11.94 15.63 62.00
CA PRO A 9 10.95 16.66 61.72
C PRO A 9 10.22 16.44 60.40
N GLU A 10 8.91 16.65 60.46
CA GLU A 10 8.02 16.82 59.33
C GLU A 10 8.45 18.00 58.46
N CYS A 11 8.30 17.86 57.14
CA CYS A 11 8.14 18.99 56.24
C CYS A 11 7.14 18.58 55.15
N GLY A 12 5.95 19.19 55.23
CA GLY A 12 4.81 18.95 54.36
C GLY A 12 5.06 19.30 52.90
N ARG A 13 4.37 18.58 52.02
CA ARG A 13 4.09 18.99 50.65
C ARG A 13 2.59 19.26 50.53
N PRO A 14 2.18 20.29 49.78
CA PRO A 14 0.77 20.51 49.51
C PRO A 14 0.25 19.40 48.59
N LEU A 15 -0.89 18.80 48.96
CA LEU A 15 -1.70 17.98 48.08
C LEU A 15 -2.24 18.90 46.97
N GLY A 16 -1.59 18.85 45.80
CA GLY A 16 -2.16 19.39 44.58
C GLY A 16 -3.37 18.55 44.19
N ASP A 17 -4.51 19.21 43.97
CA ASP A 17 -5.74 18.58 43.52
C ASP A 17 -5.50 17.71 42.27
N PRO A 18 -6.09 16.51 42.18
CA PRO A 18 -6.00 15.72 40.97
C PRO A 18 -6.75 16.42 39.82
N VAL A 19 -6.00 16.77 38.79
CA VAL A 19 -6.52 17.23 37.49
C VAL A 19 -7.63 16.27 37.03
N PRO A 20 -8.83 16.74 36.64
CA PRO A 20 -9.86 15.88 36.11
C PRO A 20 -9.32 15.18 34.87
N ARG A 21 -9.27 13.83 34.90
CA ARG A 21 -9.05 13.03 33.69
C ARG A 21 -10.15 13.39 32.69
N GLU A 22 -9.78 14.10 31.64
CA GLU A 22 -10.60 14.23 30.44
C GLU A 22 -11.09 12.83 30.07
N ARG A 23 -12.42 12.64 30.12
CA ARG A 23 -13.05 11.41 29.65
C ARG A 23 -12.75 11.34 28.16
N ALA A 24 -11.83 10.46 27.78
CA ALA A 24 -11.67 10.05 26.39
C ALA A 24 -13.08 9.70 25.87
N GLY A 25 -13.57 10.49 24.92
CA GLY A 25 -14.86 10.25 24.30
C GLY A 25 -14.90 8.83 23.73
N PRO A 26 -16.11 8.26 23.53
CA PRO A 26 -16.22 6.95 22.91
C PRO A 26 -15.43 6.96 21.59
N PRO A 27 -14.68 5.89 21.28
CA PRO A 27 -14.01 5.80 19.99
C PRO A 27 -15.05 6.04 18.91
N GLY A 28 -14.77 7.00 18.01
CA GLY A 28 -15.63 7.27 16.87
C GLY A 28 -15.87 5.98 16.08
N PRO A 29 -16.95 5.92 15.28
CA PRO A 29 -17.18 4.76 14.43
C PRO A 29 -15.91 4.44 13.62
N PRO A 30 -15.56 3.16 13.45
CA PRO A 30 -14.37 2.79 12.68
C PRO A 30 -14.47 3.45 11.31
N ALA A 31 -13.45 4.23 10.96
CA ALA A 31 -13.39 4.91 9.68
C ALA A 31 -13.26 3.85 8.59
N MET A 32 -14.35 3.59 7.87
CA MET A 32 -14.31 2.66 6.74
C MET A 32 -13.43 3.22 5.62
N THR A 33 -12.51 2.41 5.13
CA THR A 33 -11.55 2.84 4.10
C THR A 33 -12.12 2.60 2.72
N PHE A 34 -12.40 3.68 1.99
CA PHE A 34 -12.81 3.60 0.58
C PHE A 34 -11.70 4.10 -0.34
N ILE A 35 -11.56 3.46 -1.49
CA ILE A 35 -10.65 3.88 -2.56
C ILE A 35 -11.43 4.08 -3.87
N MET A 36 -10.89 4.91 -4.75
CA MET A 36 -11.41 5.13 -6.10
C MET A 36 -10.49 4.42 -7.09
N VAL A 37 -11.04 3.66 -8.03
CA VAL A 37 -10.27 2.98 -9.09
C VAL A 37 -10.73 3.49 -10.45
N LYS A 38 -9.79 3.99 -11.25
CA LYS A 38 -9.96 4.39 -12.65
C LYS A 38 -9.72 3.20 -13.59
N HIS A 39 -10.59 3.03 -14.58
CA HIS A 39 -10.54 1.94 -15.58
C HIS A 39 -11.29 2.31 -16.87
N GLY A 40 -11.07 1.55 -17.94
CA GLY A 40 -11.74 1.70 -19.23
C GLY A 40 -11.58 3.10 -19.83
N GLU A 41 -12.66 3.66 -20.37
CA GLU A 41 -12.75 5.02 -20.90
C GLU A 41 -12.92 6.06 -19.77
N ASP A 42 -11.93 6.20 -18.88
CA ASP A 42 -11.94 7.13 -17.74
C ASP A 42 -13.08 6.94 -16.72
N GLN A 43 -13.63 5.73 -16.65
CA GLN A 43 -14.60 5.40 -15.62
C GLN A 43 -13.94 5.36 -14.24
N MET A 44 -14.68 5.75 -13.21
CA MET A 44 -14.21 5.71 -11.84
C MET A 44 -15.23 5.00 -10.96
N SER A 45 -14.78 4.01 -10.20
CA SER A 45 -15.62 3.20 -9.31
C SER A 45 -15.03 3.18 -7.91
N MET A 46 -15.91 3.20 -6.90
CA MET A 46 -15.51 3.23 -5.50
C MET A 46 -15.58 1.83 -4.88
N PHE A 47 -14.57 1.48 -4.09
CA PHE A 47 -14.43 0.16 -3.49
C PHE A 47 -14.11 0.27 -2.00
N ASN A 48 -14.68 -0.64 -1.20
CA ASN A 48 -14.32 -0.79 0.21
C ASN A 48 -13.00 -1.57 0.32
N ALA A 49 -11.98 -0.96 0.93
CA ALA A 49 -10.66 -1.53 1.13
C ALA A 49 -10.50 -2.25 2.48
N ASP A 50 -11.53 -2.31 3.33
CA ASP A 50 -11.55 -3.02 4.61
C ASP A 50 -11.69 -4.54 4.41
N CYS A 51 -10.82 -5.12 3.60
CA CYS A 51 -10.74 -6.54 3.31
C CYS A 51 -9.30 -6.93 2.92
N SER A 52 -9.06 -8.23 2.73
CA SER A 52 -7.77 -8.72 2.25
C SER A 52 -7.53 -8.34 0.79
N ASN A 53 -6.25 -8.20 0.43
CA ASN A 53 -5.82 -7.84 -0.93
C ASN A 53 -6.47 -8.74 -2.01
N VAL A 54 -6.50 -10.05 -1.79
CA VAL A 54 -7.10 -10.98 -2.77
C VAL A 54 -8.60 -10.79 -2.95
N VAL A 55 -9.33 -10.41 -1.90
CA VAL A 55 -10.79 -10.17 -1.99
C VAL A 55 -11.04 -8.89 -2.75
N LEU A 56 -10.30 -7.82 -2.44
CA LEU A 56 -10.43 -6.55 -3.14
C LEU A 56 -10.11 -6.69 -4.62
N LEU A 57 -8.96 -7.27 -4.98
CA LEU A 57 -8.54 -7.42 -6.37
C LEU A 57 -9.53 -8.25 -7.19
N ASN A 58 -10.03 -9.37 -6.62
CA ASN A 58 -11.05 -10.18 -7.28
C ASN A 58 -12.37 -9.42 -7.49
N TYR A 59 -12.78 -8.60 -6.52
CA TYR A 59 -13.99 -7.81 -6.63
C TYR A 59 -13.84 -6.70 -7.67
N ILE A 60 -12.74 -5.95 -7.65
CA ILE A 60 -12.43 -4.90 -8.65
C ILE A 60 -12.42 -5.51 -10.05
N LYS A 61 -11.69 -6.61 -10.24
CA LYS A 61 -11.59 -7.31 -11.53
C LYS A 61 -12.96 -7.66 -12.11
N ARG A 62 -13.87 -8.20 -11.29
CA ARG A 62 -15.24 -8.54 -11.73
C ARG A 62 -16.08 -7.30 -11.99
N ALA A 63 -16.01 -6.31 -11.10
CA ALA A 63 -16.79 -5.07 -11.19
C ALA A 63 -16.39 -4.21 -12.41
N CYS A 64 -15.11 -4.22 -12.79
CA CYS A 64 -14.58 -3.51 -13.95
C CYS A 64 -14.69 -4.31 -15.26
N GLY A 65 -15.41 -5.43 -15.29
CA GLY A 65 -15.66 -6.18 -16.54
C GLY A 65 -14.48 -7.01 -17.04
N HIS A 66 -13.56 -7.39 -16.17
CA HIS A 66 -12.36 -8.17 -16.52
C HIS A 66 -12.27 -9.53 -15.81
N PRO A 67 -13.35 -10.35 -15.71
CA PRO A 67 -13.37 -11.58 -14.92
C PRO A 67 -12.37 -12.65 -15.35
N ASP A 68 -11.82 -12.55 -16.56
CA ASP A 68 -10.91 -13.54 -17.13
C ASP A 68 -9.42 -13.20 -16.92
N LEU A 69 -9.10 -12.01 -16.41
CA LEU A 69 -7.70 -11.64 -16.13
C LEU A 69 -7.13 -12.45 -14.97
N GLU A 70 -6.08 -13.23 -15.20
CA GLU A 70 -5.50 -14.08 -14.15
C GLU A 70 -4.99 -13.27 -12.95
N CYS A 71 -4.25 -12.18 -13.23
CA CYS A 71 -3.63 -11.35 -12.21
C CYS A 71 -3.82 -9.86 -12.51
N VAL A 72 -4.22 -9.11 -11.49
CA VAL A 72 -4.38 -7.66 -11.54
C VAL A 72 -3.73 -7.02 -10.33
N ASP A 73 -3.35 -5.76 -10.47
CA ASP A 73 -2.78 -4.96 -9.39
C ASP A 73 -3.23 -3.50 -9.52
N LEU A 74 -2.88 -2.69 -8.53
CA LEU A 74 -3.21 -1.26 -8.51
C LEU A 74 -1.95 -0.40 -8.51
N ILE A 75 -2.04 0.78 -9.10
CA ILE A 75 -1.04 1.84 -8.97
C ILE A 75 -1.73 3.15 -8.63
N SER A 76 -1.09 3.98 -7.80
CA SER A 76 -1.63 5.31 -7.49
C SER A 76 -1.85 6.11 -8.78
N ALA A 77 -2.90 6.91 -8.88
CA ALA A 77 -3.08 7.82 -10.02
C ALA A 77 -2.18 9.07 -9.91
N ASN A 78 -1.68 9.38 -8.71
CA ASN A 78 -0.85 10.55 -8.43
C ASN A 78 0.66 10.28 -8.64
N VAL A 79 1.01 9.36 -9.54
CA VAL A 79 2.41 9.01 -9.76
C VAL A 79 3.15 10.20 -10.37
N ALA A 80 4.24 10.63 -9.74
CA ALA A 80 5.24 11.43 -10.43
C ALA A 80 6.04 10.53 -11.40
N GLU A 81 6.48 11.05 -12.55
CA GLU A 81 7.21 10.31 -13.60
C GLU A 81 8.38 9.45 -13.09
N LYS A 82 8.94 9.78 -11.92
CA LYS A 82 10.09 9.10 -11.30
C LYS A 82 9.72 8.01 -10.26
N THR A 83 8.45 7.86 -9.87
CA THR A 83 8.02 6.94 -8.80
C THR A 83 6.90 6.01 -9.25
N VAL A 84 7.05 5.44 -10.45
CA VAL A 84 6.09 4.49 -11.02
C VAL A 84 6.29 3.14 -10.35
N ALA A 85 5.53 2.91 -9.29
CA ALA A 85 5.57 1.70 -8.48
C ALA A 85 4.15 1.14 -8.29
N PRO A 86 3.82 -0.01 -8.88
CA PRO A 86 2.63 -0.78 -8.52
C PRO A 86 2.63 -1.13 -7.03
N LEU A 87 1.44 -1.27 -6.43
CA LEU A 87 1.30 -1.58 -5.01
C LEU A 87 1.70 -3.01 -4.66
N MET A 88 1.77 -3.92 -5.64
CA MET A 88 2.12 -5.33 -5.47
C MET A 88 1.17 -6.07 -4.52
N LEU A 89 -0.12 -5.72 -4.52
CA LEU A 89 -1.13 -6.32 -3.63
C LEU A 89 -1.30 -7.82 -3.89
N PHE A 90 -1.19 -8.21 -5.16
CA PHE A 90 -1.24 -9.62 -5.58
C PHE A 90 -0.11 -10.47 -4.99
N ALA A 91 1.03 -9.86 -4.60
CA ALA A 91 2.12 -10.58 -3.96
C ALA A 91 1.88 -10.83 -2.46
N LYS A 92 0.88 -10.15 -1.87
CA LYS A 92 0.53 -10.23 -0.45
C LYS A 92 -0.97 -10.51 -0.26
N PRO A 93 -1.50 -11.63 -0.78
CA PRO A 93 -2.94 -11.84 -0.94
C PRO A 93 -3.74 -11.83 0.37
N THR A 94 -3.11 -12.23 1.49
CA THR A 94 -3.74 -12.34 2.81
C THR A 94 -3.63 -11.08 3.65
N GLU A 95 -2.81 -10.10 3.23
CA GLU A 95 -2.63 -8.85 3.98
C GLU A 95 -3.85 -7.93 3.83
N SER A 96 -4.02 -7.06 4.84
CA SER A 96 -5.08 -6.05 4.82
C SER A 96 -4.77 -4.98 3.79
N THR A 97 -5.72 -4.69 2.91
CA THR A 97 -5.49 -3.70 1.85
C THR A 97 -5.22 -2.31 2.42
N THR A 98 -5.83 -1.97 3.55
CA THR A 98 -5.66 -0.69 4.25
C THR A 98 -4.22 -0.39 4.66
N ALA A 99 -3.30 -1.38 4.63
CA ALA A 99 -1.89 -1.16 4.89
C ALA A 99 -1.15 -0.54 3.69
N ASP A 100 -1.58 -0.83 2.47
CA ASP A 100 -0.93 -0.43 1.23
C ASP A 100 -1.69 0.69 0.49
N VAL A 101 -2.95 0.94 0.84
CA VAL A 101 -3.77 2.02 0.23
C VAL A 101 -4.01 3.20 1.17
N THR A 102 -4.22 4.37 0.60
CA THR A 102 -4.57 5.59 1.32
C THR A 102 -6.08 5.78 1.34
N LEU A 103 -6.59 6.33 2.44
CA LEU A 103 -8.00 6.69 2.57
C LEU A 103 -8.38 7.66 1.45
N ARG A 104 -9.40 7.30 0.65
CA ARG A 104 -9.85 8.04 -0.54
C ARG A 104 -8.77 8.21 -1.61
N GLY A 105 -7.77 7.33 -1.62
CA GLY A 105 -6.77 7.28 -2.69
C GLY A 105 -7.42 6.96 -4.04
N ILE A 106 -6.87 7.54 -5.10
CA ILE A 106 -7.26 7.26 -6.48
C ILE A 106 -6.20 6.34 -7.08
N TYR A 107 -6.63 5.23 -7.64
CA TYR A 107 -5.78 4.19 -8.21
C TYR A 107 -6.19 3.89 -9.65
N ILE A 108 -5.28 3.30 -10.41
CA ILE A 108 -5.51 2.82 -11.76
C ILE A 108 -5.33 1.31 -11.76
N LEU A 109 -6.26 0.60 -12.41
CA LEU A 109 -6.21 -0.85 -12.53
C LEU A 109 -5.13 -1.27 -13.53
N LEU A 110 -4.29 -2.22 -13.13
CA LEU A 110 -3.23 -2.80 -13.94
C LEU A 110 -3.49 -4.29 -14.18
N LYS A 111 -3.26 -4.76 -15.41
CA LYS A 111 -3.05 -6.17 -15.72
C LYS A 111 -1.60 -6.54 -15.41
N VAL A 112 -1.40 -7.64 -14.71
CA VAL A 112 -0.07 -8.19 -14.43
C VAL A 112 0.16 -9.41 -15.31
N GLN A 113 1.32 -9.50 -15.94
CA GLN A 113 1.76 -10.65 -16.71
C GLN A 113 3.18 -11.02 -16.30
N ASP A 114 3.41 -12.31 -16.07
CA ASP A 114 4.76 -12.82 -15.86
C ASP A 114 5.49 -12.89 -17.19
N GLU A 115 6.71 -12.33 -17.23
CA GLU A 115 7.61 -12.34 -18.36
C GLU A 115 8.77 -13.30 -18.12
N GLU A 116 9.49 -13.63 -19.19
CA GLU A 116 10.70 -14.44 -19.11
C GLU A 116 11.72 -13.83 -18.13
N GLY A 117 12.37 -14.69 -17.34
CA GLY A 117 13.34 -14.26 -16.33
C GLY A 117 12.74 -13.74 -15.03
N GLY A 118 11.44 -13.95 -14.79
CA GLY A 118 10.78 -13.60 -13.52
C GLY A 118 10.50 -12.10 -13.35
N VAL A 119 10.60 -11.35 -14.45
CA VAL A 119 10.21 -9.95 -14.51
C VAL A 119 8.69 -9.88 -14.69
N LYS A 120 8.02 -8.85 -14.15
CA LYS A 120 6.58 -8.68 -14.30
C LYS A 120 6.28 -7.49 -15.21
N ALA A 121 5.50 -7.73 -16.25
CA ALA A 121 4.94 -6.68 -17.09
C ALA A 121 3.62 -6.18 -16.50
N PHE A 122 3.47 -4.86 -16.47
CA PHE A 122 2.28 -4.18 -15.98
C PHE A 122 1.67 -3.37 -17.11
N THR A 123 0.38 -3.61 -17.40
CA THR A 123 -0.35 -2.88 -18.44
C THR A 123 -1.55 -2.17 -17.82
N PRO A 124 -1.66 -0.84 -17.92
CA PRO A 124 -2.82 -0.14 -17.41
C PRO A 124 -4.06 -0.48 -18.23
N LEU A 125 -5.18 -0.71 -17.55
CA LEU A 125 -6.50 -0.93 -18.14
C LEU A 125 -7.30 0.38 -18.24
N LEU A 126 -6.60 1.50 -18.36
CA LEU A 126 -7.16 2.83 -18.56
C LEU A 126 -6.85 3.25 -20.01
N GLU A 127 -7.87 3.56 -20.78
CA GLU A 127 -7.77 3.82 -22.23
C GLU A 127 -7.49 5.29 -22.57
N SER A 128 -7.58 6.17 -21.57
CA SER A 128 -7.33 7.60 -21.72
C SER A 128 -5.86 7.95 -21.95
N GLU A 129 -5.59 9.21 -22.30
CA GLU A 129 -4.22 9.71 -22.50
C GLU A 129 -3.33 9.51 -21.27
N ASP A 130 -3.91 9.59 -20.06
CA ASP A 130 -3.18 9.31 -18.82
C ASP A 130 -2.77 7.83 -18.72
N GLY A 131 -3.65 6.93 -19.17
CA GLY A 131 -3.33 5.50 -19.29
C GLY A 131 -2.20 5.22 -20.28
N LYS A 132 -2.19 5.91 -21.43
CA LYS A 132 -1.10 5.80 -22.43
C LYS A 132 0.24 6.29 -21.88
N LYS A 133 0.25 7.44 -21.21
CA LYS A 133 1.45 7.98 -20.55
C LYS A 133 1.97 7.01 -19.48
N LEU A 134 1.06 6.49 -18.65
CA LEU A 134 1.41 5.52 -17.62
C LEU A 134 1.98 4.23 -18.22
N LYS A 135 1.43 3.75 -19.33
CA LYS A 135 1.95 2.58 -20.04
C LYS A 135 3.39 2.81 -20.50
N ALA A 136 3.68 3.95 -21.14
CA ALA A 136 5.03 4.28 -21.58
C ALA A 136 6.04 4.32 -20.42
N LEU A 137 5.62 4.81 -19.25
CA LEU A 137 6.44 4.82 -18.03
C LEU A 137 6.68 3.41 -17.49
N LEU A 138 5.65 2.56 -17.46
CA LEU A 138 5.77 1.15 -17.04
C LEU A 138 6.66 0.34 -17.99
N ASP A 139 6.57 0.58 -19.30
CA ASP A 139 7.42 -0.06 -20.31
C ASP A 139 8.89 0.35 -20.15
N ALA A 140 9.15 1.64 -19.90
CA ALA A 140 10.50 2.13 -19.61
C ALA A 140 11.08 1.46 -18.35
N ARG A 141 10.27 1.34 -17.29
CA ARG A 141 10.67 0.66 -16.05
C ARG A 141 10.96 -0.82 -16.27
N LEU A 142 10.09 -1.50 -17.03
CA LEU A 142 10.26 -2.91 -17.39
C LEU A 142 11.59 -3.14 -18.12
N ALA A 143 11.96 -2.25 -19.05
CA ALA A 143 13.22 -2.33 -19.77
C ALA A 143 14.44 -2.16 -18.84
N GLU A 144 14.36 -1.30 -17.82
CA GLU A 144 15.42 -1.19 -16.81
C GLU A 144 15.54 -2.45 -15.95
N ASP A 145 14.42 -3.03 -15.53
CA ASP A 145 14.42 -4.21 -14.68
C ASP A 145 14.93 -5.45 -15.44
N ARG A 146 14.62 -5.59 -16.74
CA ARG A 146 15.24 -6.59 -17.63
C ARG A 146 16.76 -6.44 -17.69
N LYS A 147 17.30 -5.22 -17.82
CA LYS A 147 18.75 -4.97 -17.83
C LYS A 147 19.41 -5.40 -16.51
N LYS A 148 18.78 -5.12 -15.38
CA LYS A 148 19.28 -5.51 -14.05
C LYS A 148 19.32 -7.03 -13.89
N VAL A 149 18.27 -7.73 -14.33
CA VAL A 149 18.22 -9.21 -14.28
C VAL A 149 19.29 -9.82 -15.18
N ALA A 150 19.46 -9.32 -16.41
CA ALA A 150 20.50 -9.80 -17.32
C ALA A 150 21.93 -9.62 -16.75
N ALA A 151 22.20 -8.46 -16.13
CA ALA A 151 23.49 -8.20 -15.48
C ALA A 151 23.76 -9.14 -14.29
N ALA A 152 22.73 -9.46 -13.49
CA ALA A 152 22.86 -10.36 -12.37
C ALA A 152 23.12 -11.82 -12.79
N VAL A 153 22.57 -12.27 -13.92
CA VAL A 153 22.81 -13.62 -14.47
C VAL A 153 24.24 -13.75 -15.00
N GLY A 154 24.76 -12.74 -15.70
CA GLY A 154 26.14 -12.75 -16.23
C GLY A 154 27.22 -12.81 -15.15
N ALA A 155 26.98 -12.26 -13.96
CA ALA A 155 27.94 -12.24 -12.86
C ALA A 155 28.15 -13.61 -12.17
N LYS A 156 27.22 -14.57 -12.30
CA LYS A 156 27.31 -15.88 -11.64
C LYS A 156 27.96 -16.99 -12.48
N GLY A 157 28.29 -16.74 -13.75
CA GLY A 157 28.84 -17.75 -14.67
C GLY A 157 30.37 -17.91 -14.68
N GLY A 158 31.11 -17.09 -13.93
CA GLY A 158 32.57 -17.03 -13.98
C GLY A 158 33.27 -17.55 -12.73
N LYS A 159 33.24 -18.87 -12.50
CA LYS A 159 34.22 -19.58 -11.65
C LYS A 159 34.29 -21.03 -12.11
N LYS A 160 35.21 -21.30 -13.05
CA LYS A 160 35.80 -22.61 -13.27
C LYS A 160 37.28 -22.49 -12.97
#